data_AF-A0A7U9T2C1-F1
#
_entry.id   AF-A0A7U9T2C1-F1
#
_cell.length_a   1.000
_cell.length_b   1.000
_cell.length_c   1.000
_cell.angle_alpha   90.00
_cell.angle_beta   90.00
_cell.angle_gamma   90.00
#
_symmetry.space_group_name_H-M   'P 1'
#
loop_
_entity.id
_entity.type
_entity.pdbx_description
1 polymer ?
#
loop_
_entity_poly.entity_id
_entity_poly.type
_entity_poly.pdbx_seq_one_letter_code
_entity_poly.pdbx_strand_id
1 'polypeptide(L)'
;MIRLSVNSKKELSRGADQIPGDGRIFIGIERDNHKEIENCQNQKKDEEIKVVDYSQFEASTKSGIHADVNRIRQKDEIIRAVVKKRRNSAITCVCFVCMAGISLLKGWIPALICILIALFFLWRAVGKFSDEYLRELYEEGLLVPGMIVKTEPLTIMAIANMVAQEGAAAVNGCYCLEVKELDGAKKELFEKIPCSCFFCYEGGKYHSSFQPHPLCWGTMDQQEIGEALRQVEEDNRENSKDEWEVLKEIAQKFPDLGNGNMILLDENYVPFGKKNYMDSNYQALNQQGEPF
;
A
#
# COMPACT_ATOMS: atom_id res chain seq x y z
N MET A 1 33.34 37.37 -41.93
CA MET A 1 33.47 36.32 -42.96
C MET A 1 32.08 35.82 -43.36
N ILE A 2 31.95 35.33 -44.61
CA ILE A 2 30.77 34.77 -45.31
C ILE A 2 29.86 33.95 -44.35
N ARG A 3 28.58 34.29 -44.10
CA ARG A 3 27.30 34.01 -44.86
C ARG A 3 27.01 32.50 -45.05
N LEU A 4 25.77 31.98 -45.00
CA LEU A 4 24.39 32.45 -45.35
C LEU A 4 23.40 32.14 -44.18
N SER A 5 22.22 32.77 -43.94
CA SER A 5 21.06 33.22 -44.77
C SER A 5 20.18 32.04 -45.25
N VAL A 6 18.83 31.99 -45.23
CA VAL A 6 17.65 32.93 -45.16
C VAL A 6 16.54 32.26 -44.28
N ASN A 7 15.61 32.84 -43.50
CA ASN A 7 15.04 34.20 -43.24
C ASN A 7 13.66 34.57 -43.90
N SER A 8 12.52 34.15 -43.33
CA SER A 8 11.14 34.71 -43.55
C SER A 8 10.19 34.29 -42.41
N LYS A 9 9.37 35.09 -41.69
CA LYS A 9 8.90 36.50 -41.65
C LYS A 9 7.41 36.74 -42.02
N LYS A 10 6.58 37.01 -41.00
CA LYS A 10 5.45 37.99 -40.89
C LYS A 10 4.86 37.87 -39.48
N GLU A 11 4.85 38.90 -38.63
CA GLU A 11 4.00 40.13 -38.62
C GLU A 11 2.50 39.80 -38.43
N LEU A 12 1.80 40.09 -37.32
CA LEU A 12 1.67 41.28 -36.42
C LEU A 12 0.48 42.18 -36.81
N SER A 13 -0.55 42.27 -35.95
CA SER A 13 -1.69 43.20 -36.01
C SER A 13 -2.33 43.36 -34.61
N ARG A 14 -3.27 44.30 -34.42
CA ARG A 14 -3.52 44.92 -33.10
C ARG A 14 -4.94 45.52 -32.92
N GLY A 15 -5.53 45.31 -31.74
CA GLY A 15 -6.76 45.99 -31.26
C GLY A 15 -8.08 45.34 -31.71
N ALA A 16 -9.26 45.76 -31.25
CA ALA A 16 -9.64 46.62 -30.10
C ALA A 16 -11.16 46.42 -29.80
N ASP A 17 -11.69 46.98 -28.71
CA ASP A 17 -13.05 46.70 -28.20
C ASP A 17 -14.22 47.11 -29.13
N GLN A 18 -15.32 46.33 -29.07
CA GLN A 18 -16.69 46.86 -29.26
C GLN A 18 -17.81 45.92 -28.79
N ILE A 19 -18.75 46.50 -28.03
CA ILE A 19 -20.09 46.05 -27.62
C ILE A 19 -20.92 47.36 -27.67
N PRO A 20 -22.13 47.46 -28.29
CA PRO A 20 -23.30 46.61 -28.02
C PRO A 20 -24.21 46.27 -29.23
N GLY A 21 -25.28 45.49 -29.02
CA GLY A 21 -26.41 45.45 -29.97
C GLY A 21 -27.43 44.32 -29.81
N ASP A 22 -28.56 44.62 -29.14
CA ASP A 22 -29.85 43.90 -29.17
C ASP A 22 -29.89 42.43 -28.66
N GLY A 23 -31.09 41.92 -28.36
CA GLY A 23 -31.27 40.80 -27.42
C GLY A 23 -32.13 39.61 -27.89
N ARG A 24 -31.84 38.45 -27.28
CA ARG A 24 -32.78 37.33 -27.12
C ARG A 24 -32.31 36.40 -26.01
N ILE A 25 -33.22 35.91 -25.17
CA ILE A 25 -32.95 35.02 -24.03
C ILE A 25 -33.57 33.65 -24.31
N PHE A 26 -32.71 32.65 -24.53
CA PHE A 26 -33.01 31.20 -24.54
C PHE A 26 -33.96 30.76 -25.69
N ILE A 27 -34.11 29.48 -26.06
CA ILE A 27 -33.72 28.22 -25.41
C ILE A 27 -32.86 27.37 -26.36
N GLY A 28 -31.83 26.71 -25.82
CA GLY A 28 -31.00 25.72 -26.53
C GLY A 28 -30.49 24.66 -25.56
N ILE A 29 -31.30 23.63 -25.33
CA ILE A 29 -30.97 22.47 -24.49
C ILE A 29 -30.44 21.33 -25.38
N GLU A 30 -29.61 20.45 -24.80
CA GLU A 30 -29.06 19.21 -25.37
C GLU A 30 -28.11 19.32 -26.58
N ARG A 31 -26.82 19.01 -26.34
CA ARG A 31 -26.15 17.87 -27.01
C ARG A 31 -24.78 17.41 -26.49
N ASP A 32 -24.01 18.22 -25.75
CA ASP A 32 -22.60 17.86 -25.48
C ASP A 32 -22.36 16.84 -24.35
N ASN A 33 -23.26 16.71 -23.36
CA ASN A 33 -23.04 15.83 -22.19
C ASN A 33 -22.86 14.33 -22.51
N HIS A 34 -23.18 13.88 -23.73
CA HIS A 34 -23.10 12.45 -24.07
C HIS A 34 -21.67 11.95 -24.33
N LYS A 35 -20.72 12.81 -24.74
CA LYS A 35 -19.36 12.39 -25.08
C LYS A 35 -18.42 12.25 -23.88
N GLU A 36 -18.59 13.06 -22.84
CA GLU A 36 -17.79 12.92 -21.62
C GLU A 36 -18.14 11.64 -20.85
N ILE A 37 -19.41 11.21 -20.89
CA ILE A 37 -19.87 9.99 -20.23
C ILE A 37 -19.28 8.74 -20.89
N GLU A 38 -19.21 8.67 -22.23
CA GLU A 38 -18.54 7.55 -22.92
C GLU A 38 -17.05 7.48 -22.60
N ASN A 39 -16.35 8.62 -22.55
CA ASN A 39 -14.92 8.66 -22.23
C ASN A 39 -14.64 8.19 -20.79
N CYS A 40 -15.45 8.65 -19.83
CA CYS A 40 -15.39 8.21 -18.43
C CYS A 40 -15.83 6.74 -18.24
N GLN A 41 -16.71 6.19 -19.08
CA GLN A 41 -17.09 4.78 -19.01
C GLN A 41 -16.03 3.85 -19.63
N ASN A 42 -15.36 4.26 -20.71
CA ASN A 42 -14.25 3.48 -21.28
C ASN A 42 -13.05 3.43 -20.31
N GLN A 43 -12.66 4.55 -19.69
CA GLN A 43 -11.65 4.54 -18.62
C GLN A 43 -12.00 3.64 -17.43
N LYS A 44 -13.30 3.41 -17.17
CA LYS A 44 -13.79 2.48 -16.13
C LYS A 44 -14.01 1.04 -16.59
N LYS A 45 -13.79 0.76 -17.87
CA LYS A 45 -13.91 -0.58 -18.45
C LYS A 45 -12.54 -1.23 -18.67
N ASP A 46 -11.52 -0.40 -18.80
CA ASP A 46 -10.10 -0.80 -18.78
C ASP A 46 -9.54 -0.92 -17.34
N GLU A 47 -10.38 -0.69 -16.32
CA GLU A 47 -10.25 -1.31 -14.97
C GLU A 47 -10.79 -2.76 -14.97
N GLU A 48 -10.46 -3.52 -16.01
CA GLU A 48 -10.16 -4.93 -15.84
C GLU A 48 -9.11 -5.06 -14.72
N ILE A 49 -9.14 -6.15 -13.95
CA ILE A 49 -8.20 -6.30 -12.82
C ILE A 49 -6.79 -6.38 -13.40
N LYS A 50 -6.08 -5.25 -13.36
CA LYS A 50 -4.63 -5.21 -13.49
C LYS A 50 -4.07 -5.98 -12.31
N VAL A 51 -3.84 -7.27 -12.54
CA VAL A 51 -2.69 -7.98 -11.99
C VAL A 51 -1.52 -7.00 -12.19
N VAL A 52 -1.06 -6.42 -11.09
CA VAL A 52 0.04 -5.47 -11.15
C VAL A 52 1.24 -6.33 -11.46
N ASP A 53 1.69 -6.29 -12.71
CA ASP A 53 2.82 -7.11 -13.11
C ASP A 53 4.05 -6.67 -12.30
N TYR A 54 4.39 -7.47 -11.29
CA TYR A 54 5.50 -7.20 -10.38
C TYR A 54 6.86 -7.63 -10.97
N SER A 55 6.90 -8.30 -12.15
CA SER A 55 8.15 -8.74 -12.81
C SER A 55 9.02 -7.58 -13.34
N GLN A 56 8.48 -6.37 -13.42
CA GLN A 56 9.21 -5.15 -13.78
C GLN A 56 9.93 -4.50 -12.58
N PHE A 57 9.97 -5.17 -11.42
CA PHE A 57 10.70 -4.76 -10.20
C PHE A 57 11.68 -5.85 -9.71
N GLU A 58 12.31 -6.58 -10.64
CA GLU A 58 13.25 -7.71 -10.40
C GLU A 58 14.57 -7.30 -9.71
N ALA A 59 14.48 -6.91 -8.44
CA ALA A 59 15.59 -6.67 -7.51
C ALA A 59 15.45 -7.45 -6.18
N SER A 60 14.49 -8.36 -6.08
CA SER A 60 14.31 -9.27 -4.95
C SER A 60 13.60 -10.55 -5.38
N THR A 61 13.88 -11.66 -4.69
CA THR A 61 13.32 -12.98 -5.01
C THR A 61 11.83 -13.07 -4.64
N LYS A 62 11.03 -13.84 -5.39
CA LYS A 62 9.63 -14.13 -5.00
C LYS A 62 9.59 -15.12 -3.83
N SER A 63 8.56 -15.02 -2.99
CA SER A 63 8.38 -15.87 -1.82
C SER A 63 8.07 -17.34 -2.16
N GLY A 64 7.30 -17.59 -3.22
CA GLY A 64 7.22 -18.91 -3.88
C GLY A 64 6.66 -20.08 -3.06
N ILE A 65 5.99 -19.82 -1.92
CA ILE A 65 5.40 -20.87 -1.08
C ILE A 65 3.98 -21.23 -1.54
N HIS A 66 3.51 -22.46 -1.32
CA HIS A 66 2.13 -22.82 -1.68
C HIS A 66 1.13 -22.26 -0.63
N ALA A 67 0.25 -21.35 -1.04
CA ALA A 67 -0.55 -20.57 -0.11
C ALA A 67 -1.87 -21.26 0.31
N ASP A 68 -2.01 -21.63 1.59
CA ASP A 68 -3.31 -22.04 2.15
C ASP A 68 -4.16 -20.80 2.47
N VAL A 69 -5.02 -20.44 1.52
CA VAL A 69 -5.98 -19.33 1.64
C VAL A 69 -6.88 -19.46 2.89
N ASN A 70 -7.16 -20.68 3.39
CA ASN A 70 -7.92 -20.87 4.63
C ASN A 70 -7.08 -20.59 5.86
N ARG A 71 -5.79 -20.95 5.83
CA ARG A 71 -4.82 -20.57 6.86
C ARG A 71 -4.64 -19.06 6.89
N ILE A 72 -4.40 -18.41 5.75
CA ILE A 72 -4.22 -16.95 5.64
C ILE A 72 -5.41 -16.23 6.27
N ARG A 73 -6.64 -16.55 5.83
CA ARG A 73 -7.88 -15.96 6.37
C ARG A 73 -8.06 -16.14 7.88
N GLN A 74 -7.40 -17.13 8.48
CA GLN A 74 -7.42 -17.38 9.92
C GLN A 74 -6.24 -16.76 10.66
N LYS A 75 -5.01 -16.89 10.17
CA LYS A 75 -3.76 -16.61 10.90
C LYS A 75 -3.11 -15.28 10.55
N ASP A 76 -3.26 -14.80 9.32
CA ASP A 76 -2.79 -13.48 8.94
C ASP A 76 -3.55 -12.40 9.71
N GLU A 77 -2.90 -11.73 10.66
CA GLU A 77 -3.57 -10.77 11.52
C GLU A 77 -3.98 -9.48 10.81
N ILE A 78 -3.31 -9.13 9.71
CA ILE A 78 -3.56 -7.94 8.89
C ILE A 78 -4.86 -8.17 8.10
N ILE A 79 -4.93 -9.29 7.37
CA ILE A 79 -6.13 -9.74 6.64
C ILE A 79 -7.29 -10.01 7.63
N ARG A 80 -7.05 -10.70 8.75
CA ARG A 80 -8.04 -10.94 9.83
C ARG A 80 -8.60 -9.62 10.37
N ALA A 81 -7.76 -8.59 10.59
CA ALA A 81 -8.20 -7.28 11.05
C ALA A 81 -9.06 -6.55 10.02
N VAL A 82 -8.67 -6.55 8.74
CA VAL A 82 -9.46 -5.95 7.66
C VAL A 82 -10.80 -6.66 7.49
N VAL A 83 -10.82 -8.00 7.46
CA VAL A 83 -12.05 -8.81 7.37
C VAL A 83 -12.97 -8.54 8.57
N LYS A 84 -12.44 -8.46 9.80
CA LYS A 84 -13.20 -8.09 11.00
C LYS A 84 -13.81 -6.68 10.88
N LYS A 85 -13.06 -5.70 10.35
CA LYS A 85 -13.54 -4.32 10.12
C LYS A 85 -14.66 -4.27 9.07
N ARG A 86 -14.58 -5.07 7.99
CA ARG A 86 -15.64 -5.21 6.98
C ARG A 86 -16.88 -5.92 7.54
N ARG A 87 -16.71 -7.02 8.30
CA ARG A 87 -17.82 -7.73 8.97
C ARG A 87 -18.59 -6.83 9.96
N ASN A 88 -17.87 -6.06 10.77
CA ASN A 88 -18.50 -5.09 11.67
C ASN A 88 -19.27 -4.00 10.90
N SER A 89 -18.76 -3.57 9.73
CA SER A 89 -19.45 -2.61 8.85
C SER A 89 -20.77 -3.20 8.33
N ALA A 90 -20.82 -4.48 7.98
CA ALA A 90 -22.05 -5.17 7.57
C ALA A 90 -23.11 -5.19 8.69
N ILE A 91 -22.71 -5.46 9.94
CA ILE A 91 -23.61 -5.44 11.10
C ILE A 91 -24.18 -4.02 11.29
N THR A 92 -23.33 -2.98 11.24
CA THR A 92 -23.77 -1.58 11.33
C THR A 92 -24.75 -1.22 10.22
N CYS A 93 -24.53 -1.66 8.98
CA CYS A 93 -25.47 -1.48 7.87
C CYS A 93 -26.87 -2.04 8.21
N VAL A 94 -26.95 -3.29 8.70
CA VAL A 94 -28.24 -3.91 9.07
C VAL A 94 -28.96 -3.10 10.15
N CYS A 95 -28.24 -2.64 11.18
CA CYS A 95 -28.81 -1.78 12.22
C CYS A 95 -29.42 -0.48 11.65
N PHE A 96 -28.74 0.19 10.70
CA PHE A 96 -29.28 1.39 10.07
C PHE A 96 -30.47 1.11 9.14
N VAL A 97 -30.52 -0.03 8.46
CA VAL A 97 -31.72 -0.46 7.70
C VAL A 97 -32.92 -0.67 8.63
N CYS A 98 -32.73 -1.33 9.78
CA CYS A 98 -33.79 -1.49 10.77
C CYS A 98 -34.25 -0.14 11.35
N MET A 99 -33.33 0.77 11.66
CA MET A 99 -33.66 2.12 12.14
C MET A 99 -34.36 2.97 11.08
N ALA A 100 -34.05 2.81 9.80
CA ALA A 100 -34.78 3.45 8.71
C ALA A 100 -36.23 2.97 8.66
N GLY A 101 -36.47 1.66 8.75
CA GLY A 101 -37.80 1.07 8.77
C GLY A 101 -38.68 1.58 9.93
N ILE A 102 -38.10 1.69 11.14
CA ILE A 102 -38.78 2.29 12.30
C ILE A 102 -39.00 3.80 12.09
N SER A 103 -38.04 4.51 11.51
CA SER A 103 -38.11 5.96 11.29
C SER A 103 -39.23 6.37 10.34
N LEU A 104 -39.56 5.54 9.35
CA LEU A 104 -40.68 5.79 8.42
C LEU A 104 -42.02 5.99 9.13
N LEU A 105 -42.22 5.40 10.32
CA LEU A 105 -43.42 5.59 11.15
C LEU A 105 -43.49 6.98 11.80
N LYS A 106 -42.38 7.73 11.82
CA LYS A 106 -42.24 9.03 12.50
C LYS A 106 -41.93 10.18 11.54
N GLY A 107 -41.33 9.89 10.38
CA GLY A 107 -41.11 10.86 9.31
C GLY A 107 -40.07 10.40 8.27
N TRP A 108 -40.21 10.88 7.04
CA TRP A 108 -39.34 10.51 5.92
C TRP A 108 -37.88 11.01 6.05
N ILE A 109 -37.65 12.17 6.66
CA ILE A 109 -36.30 12.77 6.78
C ILE A 109 -35.33 11.91 7.61
N PRO A 110 -35.67 11.46 8.85
CA PRO A 110 -34.80 10.54 9.60
C PRO A 110 -34.57 9.20 8.90
N ALA A 111 -35.58 8.68 8.18
CA ALA A 111 -35.43 7.45 7.40
C ALA A 111 -34.43 7.60 6.26
N LEU A 112 -34.48 8.72 5.51
CA LEU A 112 -33.51 9.03 4.45
C LEU A 112 -32.07 9.11 4.99
N ILE A 113 -31.86 9.75 6.14
CA ILE A 113 -30.54 9.82 6.80
C ILE A 113 -30.04 8.42 7.16
N CYS A 114 -30.89 7.57 7.74
CA CYS A 114 -30.53 6.19 8.07
C CYS A 114 -30.19 5.36 6.81
N ILE A 115 -30.91 5.57 5.70
CA ILE A 115 -30.63 4.89 4.41
C ILE A 115 -29.27 5.32 3.85
N LEU A 116 -28.94 6.61 3.86
CA LEU A 116 -27.64 7.11 3.38
C LEU A 116 -26.47 6.53 4.19
N ILE A 117 -26.63 6.44 5.52
CA ILE A 117 -25.62 5.82 6.41
C ILE A 117 -25.52 4.31 6.14
N ALA A 118 -26.65 3.62 5.95
CA ALA A 118 -26.66 2.20 5.59
C ALA A 118 -25.93 1.95 4.27
N LEU A 119 -26.16 2.77 3.23
CA LEU A 119 -25.47 2.64 1.93
C LEU A 119 -23.95 2.80 2.04
N PHE A 120 -23.48 3.75 2.87
CA PHE A 120 -22.04 3.91 3.15
C PHE A 120 -21.44 2.65 3.82
N PHE A 121 -22.12 2.11 4.84
CA PHE A 121 -21.67 0.87 5.51
C PHE A 121 -21.80 -0.38 4.62
N LEU A 122 -22.78 -0.42 3.70
CA LEU A 122 -22.94 -1.47 2.70
C LEU A 122 -21.77 -1.49 1.71
N TRP A 123 -21.45 -0.34 1.10
CA TRP A 123 -20.29 -0.21 0.21
C TRP A 123 -19.00 -0.66 0.92
N ARG A 124 -18.82 -0.24 2.17
CA ARG A 124 -17.69 -0.66 3.03
C ARG A 124 -17.67 -2.16 3.36
N ALA A 125 -18.80 -2.85 3.27
CA ALA A 125 -18.94 -4.27 3.61
C ALA A 125 -18.80 -5.22 2.40
N VAL A 126 -19.09 -4.77 1.17
CA VAL A 126 -19.11 -5.64 -0.03
C VAL A 126 -17.72 -6.19 -0.40
N GLY A 127 -16.65 -5.46 -0.10
CA GLY A 127 -15.29 -5.87 -0.45
C GLY A 127 -14.86 -7.20 0.19
N LYS A 128 -14.57 -8.22 -0.63
CA LYS A 128 -13.84 -9.43 -0.24
C LYS A 128 -12.40 -9.36 -0.74
N PHE A 129 -11.49 -10.07 -0.10
CA PHE A 129 -10.24 -10.47 -0.77
C PHE A 129 -10.55 -11.73 -1.57
N SER A 130 -10.21 -11.74 -2.85
CA SER A 130 -10.26 -12.93 -3.68
C SER A 130 -9.31 -13.99 -3.13
N ASP A 131 -9.62 -15.26 -3.38
CA ASP A 131 -8.71 -16.36 -3.09
C ASP A 131 -7.41 -16.20 -3.90
N GLU A 132 -7.53 -15.70 -5.13
CA GLU A 132 -6.42 -15.31 -6.01
C GLU A 132 -5.44 -14.32 -5.35
N TYR A 133 -5.91 -13.15 -4.88
CA TYR A 133 -5.05 -12.13 -4.26
C TYR A 133 -4.35 -12.65 -2.99
N LEU A 134 -5.02 -13.54 -2.25
CA LEU A 134 -4.43 -14.15 -1.06
C LEU A 134 -3.38 -15.22 -1.40
N ARG A 135 -3.45 -15.84 -2.59
CA ARG A 135 -2.35 -16.63 -3.14
C ARG A 135 -1.23 -15.75 -3.65
N GLU A 136 -1.54 -14.81 -4.53
CA GLU A 136 -0.62 -13.83 -5.13
C GLU A 136 0.31 -13.20 -4.07
N LEU A 137 -0.26 -12.80 -2.92
CA LEU A 137 0.48 -12.23 -1.79
C LEU A 137 1.56 -13.15 -1.17
N TYR A 138 1.48 -14.47 -1.32
CA TYR A 138 2.41 -15.45 -0.72
C TYR A 138 3.11 -16.37 -1.74
N GLU A 139 2.59 -16.46 -2.97
CA GLU A 139 3.19 -17.18 -4.10
C GLU A 139 4.07 -16.21 -4.93
N GLU A 140 3.54 -15.02 -5.26
CA GLU A 140 4.16 -14.03 -6.15
C GLU A 140 4.75 -12.81 -5.43
N GLY A 141 4.37 -12.58 -4.17
CA GLY A 141 4.87 -11.49 -3.34
C GLY A 141 6.38 -11.59 -3.07
N LEU A 142 7.02 -10.44 -2.86
CA LEU A 142 8.48 -10.31 -2.77
C LEU A 142 8.97 -10.70 -1.38
N LEU A 143 10.01 -11.52 -1.36
CA LEU A 143 10.56 -12.15 -0.16
C LEU A 143 11.51 -11.18 0.56
N VAL A 144 11.26 -10.93 1.84
CA VAL A 144 12.01 -9.96 2.65
C VAL A 144 12.42 -10.50 4.04
N PRO A 145 13.61 -10.16 4.56
CA PRO A 145 14.04 -10.53 5.89
C PRO A 145 13.19 -9.89 6.99
N GLY A 146 12.62 -10.73 7.86
CA GLY A 146 12.01 -10.34 9.13
C GLY A 146 12.68 -11.02 10.32
N MET A 147 12.74 -10.36 11.47
CA MET A 147 13.31 -10.90 12.70
C MET A 147 12.43 -10.55 13.90
N ILE A 148 12.26 -11.48 14.84
CA ILE A 148 11.63 -11.19 16.13
C ILE A 148 12.58 -10.34 16.97
N VAL A 149 12.21 -9.07 17.20
CA VAL A 149 13.03 -8.08 17.93
C VAL A 149 12.49 -7.78 19.34
N LYS A 150 11.27 -8.20 19.66
CA LYS A 150 10.70 -8.22 21.02
C LYS A 150 9.78 -9.42 21.16
N THR A 151 9.71 -10.00 22.36
CA THR A 151 8.74 -11.06 22.71
C THR A 151 7.45 -10.51 23.34
N GLU A 152 7.52 -9.35 24.01
CA GLU A 152 6.39 -8.71 24.68
C GLU A 152 6.36 -7.19 24.41
N PRO A 153 5.39 -6.67 23.61
CA PRO A 153 4.55 -7.42 22.68
C PRO A 153 5.41 -8.14 21.62
N LEU A 154 4.92 -9.27 21.10
CA LEU A 154 5.64 -10.04 20.08
C LEU A 154 5.78 -9.19 18.81
N THR A 155 7.00 -8.77 18.51
CA THR A 155 7.29 -7.75 17.48
C THR A 155 8.29 -8.29 16.49
N ILE A 156 7.89 -8.31 15.22
CA ILE A 156 8.77 -8.58 14.09
C ILE A 156 9.21 -7.23 13.52
N MET A 157 10.51 -7.05 13.28
CA MET A 157 11.00 -5.99 12.41
C MET A 157 11.43 -6.62 11.10
N ALA A 158 11.00 -6.07 9.96
CA ALA A 158 11.40 -6.52 8.63
C ALA A 158 12.06 -5.38 7.85
N ILE A 159 12.99 -5.70 6.97
CA ILE A 159 13.72 -4.72 6.15
C ILE A 159 13.57 -5.05 4.66
N ALA A 160 13.45 -4.01 3.85
CA ALA A 160 13.29 -4.12 2.40
C ALA A 160 13.92 -2.92 1.68
N ASN A 161 14.42 -3.15 0.46
CA ASN A 161 14.85 -2.08 -0.44
C ASN A 161 13.63 -1.38 -1.05
N MET A 162 13.58 -0.05 -0.93
CA MET A 162 12.45 0.79 -1.33
C MET A 162 12.60 1.37 -2.75
N VAL A 163 13.67 1.04 -3.49
CA VAL A 163 13.89 1.53 -4.87
C VAL A 163 12.83 1.00 -5.83
N ALA A 164 12.14 1.91 -6.53
CA ALA A 164 11.13 1.61 -7.55
C ALA A 164 11.57 2.03 -8.97
N GLN A 165 12.74 2.65 -9.12
CA GLN A 165 13.30 3.08 -10.40
C GLN A 165 14.80 2.76 -10.48
N GLU A 166 15.22 2.10 -11.56
CA GLU A 166 16.62 1.81 -11.87
C GLU A 166 17.48 3.09 -11.81
N GLY A 167 18.68 2.99 -11.20
CA GLY A 167 19.59 4.13 -11.03
C GLY A 167 19.17 5.16 -9.98
N ALA A 168 18.19 4.85 -9.12
CA ALA A 168 18.04 5.53 -7.83
C ALA A 168 19.16 5.08 -6.85
N ALA A 169 19.46 5.92 -5.85
CA ALA A 169 20.32 5.53 -4.73
C ALA A 169 19.56 4.53 -3.85
N ALA A 170 20.27 3.62 -3.18
CA ALA A 170 19.63 2.65 -2.28
C ALA A 170 18.98 3.36 -1.08
N VAL A 171 17.74 2.98 -0.77
CA VAL A 171 17.00 3.44 0.40
C VAL A 171 16.28 2.21 0.96
N ASN A 172 16.58 1.85 2.20
CA ASN A 172 15.98 0.68 2.84
C ASN A 172 14.95 1.11 3.90
N GLY A 173 13.89 0.32 4.08
CA GLY A 173 12.84 0.58 5.06
C GLY A 173 12.77 -0.53 6.10
N CYS A 174 12.95 -0.21 7.38
CA CYS A 174 12.72 -1.13 8.50
C CYS A 174 11.31 -0.96 9.07
N TYR A 175 10.39 -1.87 8.71
CA TYR A 175 9.00 -1.90 9.14
C TYR A 175 8.84 -2.61 10.50
N CYS A 176 8.11 -2.00 11.44
CA CYS A 176 7.74 -2.64 12.71
C CYS A 176 6.34 -3.27 12.64
N LEU A 177 6.24 -4.59 12.81
CA LEU A 177 5.00 -5.36 12.84
C LEU A 177 4.78 -5.98 14.22
N GLU A 178 3.79 -5.48 14.97
CA GLU A 178 3.32 -6.15 16.19
C GLU A 178 2.33 -7.26 15.84
N VAL A 179 2.60 -8.47 16.33
CA VAL A 179 1.78 -9.68 16.17
C VAL A 179 1.37 -10.23 17.53
N LYS A 180 0.37 -11.12 17.56
CA LYS A 180 -0.11 -11.82 18.76
C LYS A 180 0.04 -13.33 18.63
N GLU A 181 -0.18 -13.86 17.42
CA GLU A 181 -0.11 -15.30 17.13
C GLU A 181 0.77 -15.57 15.90
N LEU A 182 2.03 -15.97 16.13
CA LEU A 182 2.98 -16.37 15.09
C LEU A 182 3.17 -17.91 15.07
N ASP A 183 2.12 -18.63 14.71
CA ASP A 183 2.14 -20.11 14.79
C ASP A 183 2.94 -20.73 13.64
N GLY A 184 3.97 -21.50 14.00
CA GLY A 184 5.02 -21.95 13.08
C GLY A 184 6.40 -21.36 13.41
N ALA A 185 6.45 -20.32 14.25
CA ALA A 185 7.67 -19.81 14.88
C ALA A 185 7.76 -20.27 16.35
N LYS A 186 8.98 -20.32 16.90
CA LYS A 186 9.25 -20.58 18.32
C LYS A 186 8.88 -19.40 19.21
N LYS A 187 8.87 -18.19 18.64
CA LYS A 187 8.62 -16.89 19.29
C LYS A 187 9.80 -16.47 20.18
N GLU A 188 11.02 -16.82 19.75
CA GLU A 188 12.30 -16.53 20.44
C GLU A 188 12.89 -15.18 19.98
N LEU A 189 13.64 -14.49 20.86
CA LEU A 189 14.32 -13.24 20.48
C LEU A 189 15.43 -13.51 19.45
N PHE A 190 15.46 -12.69 18.40
CA PHE A 190 16.30 -12.81 17.21
C PHE A 190 16.05 -14.06 16.34
N GLU A 191 14.89 -14.72 16.51
CA GLU A 191 14.41 -15.70 15.54
C GLU A 191 14.17 -15.04 14.18
N LYS A 192 14.71 -15.64 13.11
CA LYS A 192 14.53 -15.19 11.74
C LYS A 192 13.20 -15.70 11.18
N ILE A 193 12.41 -14.78 10.64
CA ILE A 193 11.06 -14.99 10.11
C ILE A 193 11.04 -14.46 8.67
N PRO A 194 11.13 -15.31 7.64
CA PRO A 194 10.94 -14.85 6.27
C PRO A 194 9.51 -14.32 6.11
N CYS A 195 9.37 -13.18 5.42
CA CYS A 195 8.10 -12.55 5.11
C CYS A 195 7.93 -12.44 3.59
N SER A 196 6.71 -12.62 3.09
CA SER A 196 6.33 -12.07 1.79
C SER A 196 5.84 -10.64 1.96
N CYS A 197 5.90 -9.81 0.93
CA CYS A 197 5.28 -8.50 0.91
C CYS A 197 4.86 -8.05 -0.50
N PHE A 198 3.92 -7.12 -0.55
CA PHE A 198 3.77 -6.23 -1.70
C PHE A 198 4.19 -4.81 -1.29
N PHE A 199 4.72 -4.09 -2.27
CA PHE A 199 5.10 -2.69 -2.14
C PHE A 199 4.00 -1.79 -2.72
N CYS A 200 3.73 -0.68 -2.03
CA CYS A 200 2.89 0.40 -2.52
C CYS A 200 3.73 1.35 -3.37
N TYR A 201 3.23 1.75 -4.54
CA TYR A 201 3.89 2.72 -5.41
C TYR A 201 2.92 3.87 -5.74
N GLU A 202 3.31 5.08 -5.34
CA GLU A 202 2.52 6.32 -5.51
C GLU A 202 3.13 7.26 -6.57
N GLY A 203 4.20 6.83 -7.23
CA GLY A 203 4.96 7.61 -8.21
C GLY A 203 6.29 8.14 -7.66
N GLY A 204 7.34 8.09 -8.50
CA GLY A 204 8.66 8.63 -8.18
C GLY A 204 9.76 7.58 -8.24
N LYS A 205 10.85 7.78 -7.51
CA LYS A 205 12.02 6.86 -7.48
C LYS A 205 11.88 5.69 -6.52
N TYR A 206 10.92 5.76 -5.60
CA TYR A 206 10.80 4.86 -4.46
C TYR A 206 9.36 4.40 -4.27
N HIS A 207 9.21 3.20 -3.72
CA HIS A 207 7.95 2.72 -3.15
C HIS A 207 7.58 3.57 -1.93
N SER A 208 6.29 3.85 -1.73
CA SER A 208 5.83 4.64 -0.59
C SER A 208 5.91 3.82 0.70
N SER A 209 5.56 2.55 0.64
CA SER A 209 5.70 1.59 1.75
C SER A 209 5.71 0.15 1.25
N PHE A 210 6.00 -0.78 2.14
CA PHE A 210 5.69 -2.20 2.00
C PHE A 210 4.96 -2.65 3.27
N GLN A 211 4.34 -3.83 3.23
CA GLN A 211 3.76 -4.47 4.40
C GLN A 211 4.22 -5.94 4.47
N PRO A 212 4.98 -6.34 5.50
CA PRO A 212 5.47 -7.71 5.63
C PRO A 212 4.39 -8.65 6.17
N HIS A 213 4.29 -9.82 5.55
CA HIS A 213 3.42 -10.94 5.91
C HIS A 213 4.28 -12.19 6.17
N PRO A 214 4.54 -12.57 7.43
CA PRO A 214 5.29 -13.77 7.79
C PRO A 214 4.81 -15.04 7.07
N LEU A 215 5.72 -15.78 6.43
CA LEU A 215 5.35 -16.94 5.60
C LEU A 215 4.62 -18.05 6.38
N CYS A 216 4.86 -18.15 7.69
CA CYS A 216 4.12 -19.06 8.57
C CYS A 216 2.62 -18.70 8.75
N TRP A 217 2.16 -17.53 8.30
CA TRP A 217 0.72 -17.24 8.14
C TRP A 217 0.15 -17.77 6.81
N GLY A 218 1.00 -17.92 5.78
CA GLY A 218 0.67 -18.43 4.45
C GLY A 218 0.59 -19.95 4.37
N THR A 219 1.65 -20.63 4.83
CA THR A 219 1.78 -22.10 4.80
C THR A 219 2.02 -22.66 6.21
N MET A 220 1.88 -23.99 6.35
CA MET A 220 2.42 -24.76 7.46
C MET A 220 3.72 -25.48 7.10
N ASP A 221 4.07 -25.56 5.81
CA ASP A 221 5.18 -26.36 5.35
C ASP A 221 6.52 -25.78 5.82
N GLN A 222 7.25 -26.59 6.59
CA GLN A 222 8.52 -26.18 7.20
C GLN A 222 9.70 -26.32 6.22
N GLN A 223 9.55 -27.09 5.14
CA GLN A 223 10.52 -27.14 4.06
C GLN A 223 10.42 -25.85 3.24
N GLU A 224 9.22 -25.44 2.82
CA GLU A 224 9.01 -24.18 2.07
C GLU A 224 9.51 -22.96 2.85
N ILE A 225 9.14 -22.84 4.13
CA ILE A 225 9.60 -21.74 4.99
C ILE A 225 11.13 -21.79 5.20
N GLY A 226 11.72 -22.99 5.26
CA GLY A 226 13.17 -23.18 5.38
C GLY A 226 13.94 -22.84 4.09
N GLU A 227 13.39 -23.19 2.92
CA GLU A 227 13.96 -22.86 1.61
C GLU A 227 13.89 -21.34 1.35
N ALA A 228 12.76 -20.71 1.67
CA ALA A 228 12.62 -19.26 1.61
C ALA A 228 13.54 -18.52 2.60
N LEU A 229 13.68 -19.00 3.85
CA LEU A 229 14.66 -18.43 4.79
C LEU A 229 16.10 -18.57 4.26
N ARG A 230 16.46 -19.72 3.67
CA ARG A 230 17.78 -19.93 3.07
C ARG A 230 18.02 -18.96 1.90
N GLN A 231 17.00 -18.67 1.09
CA GLN A 231 17.11 -17.68 0.01
C GLN A 231 17.36 -16.27 0.55
N VAL A 232 16.60 -15.83 1.57
CA VAL A 232 16.89 -14.55 2.27
C VAL A 232 18.31 -14.52 2.84
N GLU A 233 18.80 -15.64 3.39
CA GLU A 233 20.18 -15.77 3.87
C GLU A 233 21.24 -15.84 2.77
N GLU A 234 20.87 -15.99 1.50
CA GLU A 234 21.73 -15.98 0.32
C GLU A 234 21.74 -14.58 -0.30
N ASP A 235 20.56 -14.01 -0.59
CA ASP A 235 20.35 -12.63 -1.07
C ASP A 235 21.06 -11.61 -0.14
N ASN A 236 20.93 -11.77 1.19
CA ASN A 236 21.59 -10.91 2.18
C ASN A 236 23.13 -11.01 2.21
N ARG A 237 23.76 -11.98 1.52
CA ARG A 237 25.24 -12.03 1.39
C ARG A 237 25.76 -11.12 0.28
N GLU A 238 24.89 -10.66 -0.62
CA GLU A 238 25.22 -9.72 -1.69
C GLU A 238 25.09 -8.26 -1.22
N ASN A 239 24.37 -8.02 -0.12
CA ASN A 239 24.21 -6.72 0.51
C ASN A 239 25.53 -6.16 1.10
N SER A 240 25.63 -4.83 1.17
CA SER A 240 26.80 -4.13 1.73
C SER A 240 26.90 -4.20 3.27
N LYS A 241 25.85 -4.69 3.94
CA LYS A 241 25.79 -5.01 5.37
C LYS A 241 24.89 -6.23 5.59
N ASP A 242 25.13 -6.95 6.69
CA ASP A 242 24.20 -7.99 7.16
C ASP A 242 22.93 -7.35 7.72
N GLU A 243 21.82 -7.49 7.00
CA GLU A 243 20.51 -6.99 7.38
C GLU A 243 19.99 -7.60 8.69
N TRP A 244 20.46 -8.79 9.06
CA TRP A 244 20.13 -9.39 10.36
C TRP A 244 20.72 -8.62 11.53
N GLU A 245 21.88 -7.98 11.38
CA GLU A 245 22.43 -7.10 12.42
C GLU A 245 21.81 -5.70 12.34
N VAL A 246 21.52 -5.18 11.14
CA VAL A 246 20.79 -3.91 10.96
C VAL A 246 19.44 -3.95 11.69
N LEU A 247 18.66 -5.01 11.53
CA LEU A 247 17.37 -5.18 12.22
C LEU A 247 17.50 -5.09 13.76
N LYS A 248 18.62 -5.55 14.33
CA LYS A 248 18.92 -5.44 15.77
C LYS A 248 19.34 -4.01 16.13
N GLU A 249 20.20 -3.38 15.34
CA GLU A 249 20.63 -1.98 15.56
C GLU A 249 19.42 -1.03 15.55
N ILE A 250 18.51 -1.19 14.58
CA ILE A 250 17.30 -0.37 14.49
C ILE A 250 16.33 -0.67 15.63
N ALA A 251 16.13 -1.93 16.01
CA ALA A 251 15.29 -2.25 17.18
C ALA A 251 15.85 -1.73 18.51
N GLN A 252 17.17 -1.71 18.68
CA GLN A 252 17.84 -1.13 19.85
C GLN A 252 17.80 0.40 19.87
N LYS A 253 17.96 1.04 18.70
CA LYS A 253 17.93 2.51 18.56
C LYS A 253 16.52 3.10 18.63
N PHE A 254 15.51 2.35 18.21
CA PHE A 254 14.10 2.79 18.19
C PHE A 254 13.19 1.84 18.99
N PRO A 255 13.42 1.67 20.31
CA PRO A 255 12.69 0.70 21.13
C PRO A 255 11.19 0.98 21.19
N ASP A 256 10.77 2.25 21.10
CA ASP A 256 9.35 2.67 21.13
C ASP A 256 8.73 2.82 19.72
N LEU A 257 9.33 2.21 18.70
CA LEU A 257 8.72 2.10 17.37
C LEU A 257 7.52 1.13 17.43
N GLY A 258 6.30 1.67 17.44
CA GLY A 258 5.05 0.89 17.44
C GLY A 258 4.62 0.39 16.06
N ASN A 259 3.64 -0.52 16.04
CA ASN A 259 3.11 -1.21 14.86
C ASN A 259 2.82 -0.29 13.65
N GLY A 260 3.21 -0.75 12.46
CA GLY A 260 2.99 -0.07 11.18
C GLY A 260 3.87 1.16 10.95
N ASN A 261 4.79 1.47 11.87
CA ASN A 261 5.78 2.53 11.65
C ASN A 261 7.07 1.95 11.08
N MET A 262 7.75 2.75 10.26
CA MET A 262 8.93 2.38 9.52
C MET A 262 10.03 3.42 9.69
N ILE A 263 11.27 2.96 9.87
CA ILE A 263 12.48 3.79 9.80
C ILE A 263 13.06 3.67 8.40
N LEU A 264 13.41 4.80 7.79
CA LEU A 264 14.07 4.88 6.49
C LEU A 264 15.58 5.03 6.69
N LEU A 265 16.34 4.20 5.97
CA LEU A 265 17.78 4.10 6.00
C LEU A 265 18.36 4.46 4.63
N ASP A 266 19.52 5.12 4.60
CA ASP A 266 20.24 5.42 3.36
C ASP A 266 21.03 4.20 2.81
N GLU A 267 21.79 4.42 1.73
CA GLU A 267 22.68 3.44 1.10
C GLU A 267 23.77 2.86 2.02
N ASN A 268 24.04 3.51 3.17
CA ASN A 268 24.96 3.07 4.21
C ASN A 268 24.22 2.44 5.41
N TYR A 269 22.91 2.21 5.27
CA TYR A 269 21.96 1.81 6.31
C TYR A 269 21.87 2.79 7.50
N VAL A 270 22.15 4.08 7.30
CA VAL A 270 22.04 5.11 8.35
C VAL A 270 20.60 5.65 8.42
N PRO A 271 19.95 5.66 9.61
CA PRO A 271 18.61 6.20 9.77
C PRO A 271 18.52 7.71 9.47
N PHE A 272 17.66 8.08 8.52
CA PHE A 272 17.40 9.49 8.16
C PHE A 272 15.92 9.89 8.30
N GLY A 273 14.99 8.94 8.34
CA GLY A 273 13.55 9.22 8.33
C GLY A 273 12.71 8.25 9.13
N LYS A 274 11.51 8.69 9.54
CA LYS A 274 10.48 7.87 10.21
C LYS A 274 9.11 8.20 9.63
N LYS A 275 8.27 7.19 9.40
CA LYS A 275 6.91 7.36 8.87
C LYS A 275 5.97 6.25 9.31
N ASN A 276 4.66 6.47 9.22
CA ASN A 276 3.72 5.34 9.16
C ASN A 276 3.70 4.77 7.73
N TYR A 277 3.41 3.47 7.58
CA TYR A 277 3.28 2.83 6.27
C TYR A 277 2.11 3.36 5.42
N MET A 278 1.15 4.05 6.05
CA MET A 278 0.01 4.70 5.40
C MET A 278 0.27 6.18 5.02
N ASP A 279 1.39 6.76 5.44
CA ASP A 279 1.78 8.12 5.06
C ASP A 279 2.64 8.08 3.79
N SER A 280 2.45 8.98 2.83
CA SER A 280 3.39 9.10 1.69
C SER A 280 4.74 9.68 2.15
N ASN A 281 4.69 10.74 2.96
CA ASN A 281 5.85 11.49 3.45
C ASN A 281 6.52 10.83 4.68
N TYR A 282 7.71 11.33 5.04
CA TYR A 282 8.40 10.96 6.27
C TYR A 282 8.77 12.19 7.11
N GLN A 283 8.88 12.00 8.42
CA GLN A 283 9.50 12.94 9.35
C GLN A 283 11.01 12.70 9.32
N ALA A 284 11.80 13.74 9.06
CA ALA A 284 13.26 13.63 9.11
C ALA A 284 13.70 13.33 10.56
N LEU A 285 14.71 12.48 10.70
CA LEU A 285 15.38 12.21 11.97
C LEU A 285 16.62 13.10 12.09
N ASN A 286 16.89 13.58 13.30
CA ASN A 286 18.16 14.20 13.61
C ASN A 286 19.27 13.13 13.71
N GLN A 287 20.53 13.56 13.79
CA GLN A 287 21.70 12.66 13.80
C GLN A 287 21.71 11.67 14.98
N GLN A 288 20.91 11.88 16.03
CA GLN A 288 20.77 10.99 17.18
C GLN A 288 19.60 9.99 17.02
N GLY A 289 18.59 10.31 16.20
CA GLY A 289 17.43 9.44 15.93
C GLY A 289 16.08 10.00 16.41
N GLU A 290 16.04 11.20 17.00
CA GLU A 290 14.77 11.85 17.36
C GLU A 290 14.23 12.68 16.18
N PRO A 291 12.90 12.82 16.03
CA PRO A 291 12.31 13.73 15.05
C PRO A 291 12.57 15.21 15.41
N PHE A 292 12.43 16.09 14.42
CA PHE A 292 12.49 17.55 14.56
C PHE A 292 11.15 18.18 14.99
#